data_AF-A0A1S8B3W4-F1
#
_entry.id   AF-A0A1S8B3W4-F1
#
_cell.length_a   1.000
_cell.length_b   1.000
_cell.length_c   1.000
_cell.angle_alpha   90.00
_cell.angle_beta   90.00
_cell.angle_gamma   90.00
#
_symmetry.space_group_name_H-M   'P 1'
#
loop_
_entity.id
_entity.type
_entity.pdbx_description
1 polymer ?
#
loop_
_entity_poly.entity_id
_entity_poly.type
_entity_poly.pdbx_seq_one_letter_code
_entity_poly.pdbx_strand_id
1 'polypeptide(L)'
;MHRAITSYNGPLPNIEFAFSVDDWVYSDIKQDYDHIIWGFTRQPEWPDVWLMPDFGYWSWPTDPVGAYQDVRNQMGVREKTQAFSEKKPKVVWRGAAMTDQRKQLIKQWHTKPWSDIVALDWNDPDVEEKFVIMPDHCQWQYVLHTEGRSYSGRLKYLQNCHSVPIIPQMHWIEPHHKLLIDQGPAMNYIPVKFDFSDLGEKVEYYLDHPDEAERIADNNVAMFRDKYLTPAAQACYWRKLFRMWRDVSFEPELSEDYGKPRGIPFETYA
;
A
#
# COMPACT_ATOMS: atom_id res chain seq x y z
N MET A 1 -2.82 0.78 14.72
CA MET A 1 -2.55 0.79 16.17
C MET A 1 -3.66 0.17 17.02
N HIS A 2 -4.87 0.75 17.11
CA HIS A 2 -5.96 0.30 18.00
C HIS A 2 -6.17 -1.24 18.06
N ARG A 3 -6.38 -1.88 16.90
CA ARG A 3 -6.53 -3.35 16.78
C ARG A 3 -5.40 -4.13 17.45
N ALA A 4 -4.17 -3.65 17.32
CA ALA A 4 -3.00 -4.32 17.85
C ALA A 4 -2.97 -4.32 19.39
N ILE A 5 -3.47 -3.24 19.99
CA ILE A 5 -3.55 -3.04 21.44
C ILE A 5 -4.73 -3.85 22.01
N THR A 6 -5.94 -3.60 21.52
CA THR A 6 -7.17 -4.15 22.13
C THR A 6 -7.38 -5.64 21.92
N SER A 7 -6.77 -6.24 20.89
CA SER A 7 -6.84 -7.70 20.66
C SER A 7 -5.68 -8.49 21.27
N TYR A 8 -4.86 -7.88 22.14
CA TYR A 8 -3.73 -8.56 22.79
C TYR A 8 -3.94 -8.62 24.30
N ASN A 9 -3.83 -9.82 24.88
CA ASN A 9 -4.01 -10.03 26.32
C ASN A 9 -2.67 -10.13 27.08
N GLY A 10 -1.53 -9.98 26.40
CA GLY A 10 -0.22 -10.00 27.03
C GLY A 10 0.32 -8.59 27.31
N PRO A 11 1.49 -8.49 27.96
CA PRO A 11 2.09 -7.19 28.25
C PRO A 11 2.58 -6.50 26.96
N LEU A 12 2.24 -5.23 26.83
CA LEU A 12 2.85 -4.30 25.87
C LEU A 12 3.78 -3.35 26.63
N PRO A 13 4.93 -2.97 26.06
CA PRO A 13 5.83 -2.03 26.72
C PRO A 13 5.22 -0.62 26.74
N ASN A 14 5.54 0.14 27.78
CA ASN A 14 5.33 1.59 27.76
C ASN A 14 6.31 2.20 26.76
N ILE A 15 5.81 3.02 25.84
CA ILE A 15 6.62 3.71 24.84
C ILE A 15 6.11 5.12 24.60
N GLU A 16 7.03 6.01 24.26
CA GLU A 16 6.74 7.37 23.78
C GLU A 16 7.41 7.53 22.41
N PHE A 17 6.68 8.06 21.43
CA PHE A 17 7.17 8.26 20.06
C PHE A 17 6.46 9.44 19.41
N ALA A 18 7.13 10.06 18.44
CA ALA A 18 6.55 11.06 17.55
C ALA A 18 6.29 10.43 16.18
N PHE A 19 5.17 10.79 15.55
CA PHE A 19 4.82 10.30 14.22
C PHE A 19 4.26 11.42 13.35
N SER A 20 4.51 11.32 12.04
CA SER A 20 3.91 12.18 11.04
C SER A 20 2.67 11.54 10.45
N VAL A 21 1.63 12.35 10.27
CA VAL A 21 0.41 12.01 9.52
C VAL A 21 0.42 12.57 8.10
N ASP A 22 1.48 13.28 7.72
CA ASP A 22 1.66 13.82 6.37
C ASP A 22 2.16 12.73 5.40
N ASP A 23 2.06 13.00 4.10
CA ASP A 23 2.45 12.07 3.03
C ASP A 23 3.93 11.70 3.07
N TRP A 24 4.78 12.56 3.62
CA TRP A 24 6.20 12.32 3.90
C TRP A 24 6.64 13.04 5.18
N VAL A 25 7.76 12.62 5.77
CA VAL A 25 8.22 13.22 7.04
C VAL A 25 8.99 14.52 6.82
N TYR A 26 9.91 14.56 5.84
CA TYR A 26 10.82 15.68 5.64
C TYR A 26 10.55 16.38 4.30
N SER A 27 10.64 17.71 4.28
CA SER A 27 10.51 18.51 3.06
C SER A 27 11.80 18.62 2.25
N ASP A 28 12.97 18.40 2.88
CA ASP A 28 14.29 18.45 2.27
C ASP A 28 15.14 17.22 2.61
N ILE A 29 15.92 16.74 1.64
CA ILE A 29 16.79 15.54 1.72
C ILE A 29 17.98 15.74 2.69
N LYS A 30 18.21 16.96 3.19
CA LYS A 30 19.35 17.31 4.06
C LYS A 30 18.91 18.10 5.27
N GLN A 31 18.34 17.44 6.27
CA GLN A 31 18.38 17.95 7.62
C GLN A 31 18.82 16.84 8.56
N ASP A 32 19.86 17.14 9.33
CA ASP A 32 20.43 16.28 10.35
C ASP A 32 19.50 16.36 11.55
N TYR A 33 18.43 15.56 11.51
CA TYR A 33 17.48 15.52 12.61
C TYR A 33 18.01 14.59 13.69
N ASP A 34 18.26 15.15 14.88
CA ASP A 34 18.66 14.41 16.08
C ASP A 34 17.48 13.61 16.69
N HIS A 35 16.47 13.26 15.89
CA HIS A 35 15.23 12.64 16.33
C HIS A 35 14.65 11.69 15.29
N ILE A 36 14.06 10.59 15.78
CA ILE A 36 13.39 9.57 14.96
C ILE A 36 11.90 9.88 14.89
N ILE A 37 11.34 9.94 13.68
CA ILE A 37 9.90 10.11 13.45
C ILE A 37 9.34 8.84 12.81
N TRP A 38 8.18 8.40 13.29
CA TRP A 38 7.45 7.33 12.61
C TRP A 38 6.66 7.90 11.42
N GLY A 39 6.78 7.27 10.26
CA GLY A 39 6.12 7.71 9.03
C GLY A 39 5.48 6.55 8.27
N PHE A 40 4.50 6.85 7.42
CA PHE A 40 3.86 5.86 6.55
C PHE A 40 4.82 5.34 5.47
N THR A 41 5.73 6.20 5.03
CA THR A 41 6.71 5.91 4.01
C THR A 41 8.03 6.64 4.27
N ARG A 42 9.08 6.21 3.57
CA ARG A 42 10.38 6.88 3.54
C ARG A 42 11.11 6.63 2.23
N GLN A 43 12.05 7.52 1.89
CA GLN A 43 13.07 7.25 0.90
C GLN A 43 14.23 6.43 1.53
N PRO A 44 15.03 5.68 0.73
CA PRO A 44 16.19 4.94 1.24
C PRO A 44 17.17 5.80 2.05
N GLU A 45 17.28 7.08 1.72
CA GLU A 45 18.19 8.07 2.30
C GLU A 45 17.70 8.64 3.64
N TRP A 46 16.52 8.25 4.12
CA TRP A 46 15.93 8.71 5.40
C TRP A 46 15.96 7.59 6.45
N PRO A 47 17.15 7.24 6.99
CA PRO A 47 17.28 6.12 7.94
C PRO A 47 16.57 6.37 9.27
N ASP A 48 16.38 7.64 9.61
CA ASP A 48 15.73 8.22 10.78
C ASP A 48 14.19 8.19 10.72
N VAL A 49 13.61 7.84 9.57
CA VAL A 49 12.17 7.58 9.48
C VAL A 49 11.88 6.10 9.75
N TRP A 50 11.16 5.83 10.84
CA TRP A 50 10.69 4.48 11.18
C TRP A 50 9.34 4.19 10.54
N LEU A 51 9.27 3.11 9.76
CA LEU A 51 8.07 2.79 9.00
C LEU A 51 6.96 2.20 9.87
N MET A 52 5.82 2.89 9.91
CA MET A 52 4.57 2.41 10.48
C MET A 52 3.52 2.16 9.39
N PRO A 53 2.57 1.23 9.60
CA PRO A 53 1.45 1.04 8.68
C PRO A 53 0.60 2.31 8.54
N ASP A 54 0.17 2.61 7.32
CA ASP A 54 -0.74 3.72 7.05
C ASP A 54 -2.14 3.54 7.63
N PHE A 55 -2.91 4.63 7.67
CA PHE A 55 -4.30 4.62 8.12
C PHE A 55 -5.21 3.74 7.24
N GLY A 56 -4.85 3.53 5.98
CA GLY A 56 -5.59 2.73 5.01
C GLY A 56 -5.71 1.25 5.37
N TYR A 57 -4.84 0.71 6.25
CA TYR A 57 -5.02 -0.63 6.84
C TYR A 57 -6.17 -0.74 7.84
N TRP A 58 -6.76 0.39 8.22
CA TRP A 58 -7.99 0.47 9.00
C TRP A 58 -9.15 0.94 8.12
N SER A 59 -9.09 2.19 7.67
CA SER A 59 -10.12 2.79 6.83
C SER A 59 -9.58 4.04 6.13
N TRP A 60 -10.03 4.26 4.90
CA TRP A 60 -9.94 5.56 4.23
C TRP A 60 -11.37 5.97 3.89
N PRO A 61 -11.97 6.95 4.60
CA PRO A 61 -13.39 7.28 4.48
C PRO A 61 -13.67 8.10 3.19
N THR A 62 -13.33 7.51 2.05
CA THR A 62 -13.64 8.02 0.71
C THR A 62 -14.30 6.90 -0.07
N ASP A 63 -15.27 7.27 -0.91
CA ASP A 63 -16.11 6.33 -1.65
C ASP A 63 -15.38 5.33 -2.58
N PRO A 64 -14.13 5.54 -3.08
CA PRO A 64 -13.44 4.48 -3.81
C PRO A 64 -12.77 3.41 -2.92
N VAL A 65 -12.67 3.61 -1.60
CA VAL A 65 -11.87 2.73 -0.71
C VAL A 65 -12.67 2.23 0.49
N GLY A 66 -13.05 3.09 1.43
CA GLY A 66 -13.74 2.69 2.66
C GLY A 66 -12.88 1.87 3.64
N ALA A 67 -13.55 1.03 4.44
CA ALA A 67 -12.91 0.22 5.47
C ALA A 67 -12.12 -0.95 4.86
N TYR A 68 -10.88 -1.14 5.31
CA TYR A 68 -9.98 -2.15 4.74
C TYR A 68 -10.54 -3.57 4.82
N GLN A 69 -11.18 -3.90 5.94
CA GLN A 69 -11.79 -5.21 6.14
C GLN A 69 -12.91 -5.46 5.14
N ASP A 70 -13.74 -4.45 4.87
CA ASP A 70 -14.88 -4.58 3.97
C ASP A 70 -14.40 -4.71 2.53
N VAL A 71 -13.38 -3.94 2.12
CA VAL A 71 -12.74 -4.09 0.81
C VAL A 71 -12.21 -5.51 0.61
N ARG A 72 -11.47 -6.04 1.59
CA ARG A 72 -10.95 -7.41 1.53
C ARG A 72 -12.05 -8.45 1.46
N ASN A 73 -13.13 -8.29 2.22
CA ASN A 73 -14.27 -9.19 2.18
C ASN A 73 -14.95 -9.17 0.81
N GLN A 74 -15.19 -7.98 0.23
CA GLN A 74 -15.78 -7.83 -1.10
C GLN A 74 -14.90 -8.46 -2.19
N MET A 75 -13.59 -8.21 -2.16
CA MET A 75 -12.63 -8.83 -3.05
C MET A 75 -12.65 -10.35 -2.92
N GLY A 76 -12.57 -10.88 -1.68
CA GLY A 76 -12.60 -12.32 -1.42
C GLY A 76 -13.88 -13.02 -1.86
N VAL A 77 -15.03 -12.33 -1.89
CA VAL A 77 -16.27 -12.86 -2.45
C VAL A 77 -16.19 -12.97 -3.98
N ARG A 78 -15.68 -11.93 -4.65
CA ARG A 78 -15.60 -11.88 -6.12
C ARG A 78 -14.58 -12.87 -6.68
N GLU A 79 -13.44 -12.98 -6.01
CA GLU A 79 -12.36 -13.90 -6.38
C GLU A 79 -12.74 -15.38 -6.22
N LYS A 80 -13.80 -15.70 -5.46
CA LYS A 80 -14.31 -17.08 -5.39
C LYS A 80 -15.10 -17.51 -6.63
N THR A 81 -15.58 -16.56 -7.41
CA THR A 81 -16.50 -16.81 -8.53
C THR A 81 -15.92 -16.40 -9.89
N GLN A 82 -14.66 -15.98 -9.94
CA GLN A 82 -13.98 -15.57 -11.16
C GLN A 82 -12.56 -16.12 -11.16
N ALA A 83 -12.28 -17.07 -12.05
CA ALA A 83 -10.92 -17.58 -12.25
C ALA A 83 -10.04 -16.53 -12.93
N PHE A 84 -8.71 -16.66 -12.80
CA PHE A 84 -7.77 -15.73 -13.44
C PHE A 84 -7.97 -15.63 -14.97
N SER A 85 -8.23 -16.76 -15.62
CA SER A 85 -8.50 -16.86 -17.07
C SER A 85 -9.81 -16.17 -17.51
N GLU A 86 -10.73 -15.91 -16.59
CA GLU A 86 -12.02 -15.24 -16.85
C GLU A 86 -11.94 -13.73 -16.64
N LYS A 87 -10.81 -13.21 -16.16
CA LYS A 87 -10.58 -11.76 -15.99
C LYS A 87 -10.27 -11.11 -17.33
N LYS A 88 -10.49 -9.79 -17.41
CA LYS A 88 -10.16 -8.98 -18.59
C LYS A 88 -8.64 -9.04 -18.83
N PRO A 89 -8.16 -9.46 -20.01
CA PRO A 89 -6.73 -9.51 -20.34
C PRO A 89 -6.20 -8.11 -20.69
N LYS A 90 -6.27 -7.21 -19.71
CA LYS A 90 -5.94 -5.80 -19.83
C LYS A 90 -5.26 -5.29 -18.56
N VAL A 91 -4.51 -4.21 -18.71
CA VAL A 91 -3.88 -3.46 -17.63
C VAL A 91 -4.82 -2.36 -17.17
N VAL A 92 -5.34 -2.45 -15.95
CA VAL A 92 -6.17 -1.40 -15.36
C VAL A 92 -5.34 -0.41 -14.56
N TRP A 93 -5.63 0.88 -14.77
CA TRP A 93 -5.22 1.96 -13.90
C TRP A 93 -6.26 3.07 -13.89
N ARG A 94 -6.56 3.60 -12.71
CA ARG A 94 -7.37 4.80 -12.49
C ARG A 94 -6.60 5.74 -11.59
N GLY A 95 -6.46 7.02 -11.93
CA GLY A 95 -5.81 7.95 -11.00
C GLY A 95 -5.61 9.35 -11.55
N ALA A 96 -5.39 10.30 -10.63
CA ALA A 96 -5.09 11.67 -11.02
C ALA A 96 -3.68 11.81 -11.58
N ALA A 97 -3.54 12.53 -12.70
CA ALA A 97 -2.29 12.78 -13.42
C ALA A 97 -1.39 13.83 -12.74
N MET A 98 -1.17 13.66 -11.43
CA MET A 98 -0.52 14.66 -10.56
C MET A 98 1.01 14.64 -10.63
N THR A 99 1.60 13.53 -11.10
CA THR A 99 3.06 13.36 -11.16
C THR A 99 3.53 13.15 -12.58
N ASP A 100 4.78 13.47 -12.85
CA ASP A 100 5.36 13.28 -14.18
C ASP A 100 5.42 11.80 -14.57
N GLN A 101 5.65 10.91 -13.60
CA GLN A 101 5.53 9.46 -13.78
C GLN A 101 4.12 9.08 -14.29
N ARG A 102 3.05 9.55 -13.64
CA ARG A 102 1.67 9.22 -14.05
C ARG A 102 1.31 9.83 -15.41
N LYS A 103 1.78 11.05 -15.69
CA LYS A 103 1.60 11.68 -17.02
C LYS A 103 2.30 10.87 -18.11
N GLN A 104 3.50 10.35 -17.83
CA GLN A 104 4.25 9.49 -18.76
C GLN A 104 3.53 8.16 -19.00
N LEU A 105 3.00 7.51 -17.96
CA LEU A 105 2.16 6.31 -18.09
C LEU A 105 1.00 6.54 -19.06
N ILE A 106 0.21 7.58 -18.80
CA ILE A 106 -0.97 7.91 -19.60
C ILE A 106 -0.54 8.21 -21.03
N LYS A 107 0.41 9.14 -21.23
CA LYS A 107 0.86 9.57 -22.56
C LYS A 107 1.32 8.41 -23.43
N GLN A 108 2.06 7.46 -22.87
CA GLN A 108 2.66 6.36 -23.63
C GLN A 108 1.68 5.21 -23.90
N TRP A 109 0.79 4.91 -22.95
CA TRP A 109 0.14 3.59 -22.92
C TRP A 109 -1.40 3.63 -23.02
N HIS A 110 -2.06 4.77 -22.80
CA HIS A 110 -3.53 4.79 -22.71
C HIS A 110 -4.27 4.30 -23.97
N THR A 111 -3.68 4.45 -25.17
CA THR A 111 -4.30 4.07 -26.46
C THR A 111 -4.08 2.62 -26.85
N LYS A 112 -3.33 1.83 -26.08
CA LYS A 112 -3.01 0.44 -26.45
C LYS A 112 -4.24 -0.47 -26.31
N PRO A 113 -4.40 -1.51 -27.15
CA PRO A 113 -5.55 -2.43 -27.06
C PRO A 113 -5.69 -3.13 -25.71
N TRP A 114 -4.56 -3.46 -25.08
CA TRP A 114 -4.48 -4.07 -23.75
C TRP A 114 -4.59 -3.06 -22.60
N SER A 115 -4.64 -1.76 -22.89
CA SER A 115 -4.71 -0.71 -21.88
C SER A 115 -6.14 -0.42 -21.47
N ASP A 116 -6.34 -0.36 -20.16
CA ASP A 116 -7.49 0.24 -19.49
C ASP A 116 -6.95 1.28 -18.48
N ILE A 117 -6.14 2.20 -18.99
CA ILE A 117 -5.48 3.28 -18.23
C ILE A 117 -6.26 4.56 -18.45
N VAL A 118 -6.93 5.04 -17.40
CA VAL A 118 -7.77 6.24 -17.46
C VAL A 118 -7.34 7.23 -16.38
N ALA A 119 -7.06 8.46 -16.80
CA ALA A 119 -6.80 9.57 -15.90
C ALA A 119 -8.10 10.07 -15.28
N LEU A 120 -8.06 10.37 -13.99
CA LEU A 120 -9.15 11.01 -13.26
C LEU A 120 -8.83 12.50 -13.14
N ASP A 121 -9.71 13.34 -13.68
CA ASP A 121 -9.68 14.79 -13.49
C ASP A 121 -10.79 15.17 -12.51
N TRP A 122 -10.43 15.65 -11.32
CA TRP A 122 -11.41 16.01 -10.30
C TRP A 122 -12.23 17.26 -10.64
N ASN A 123 -11.84 18.00 -11.68
CA ASN A 123 -12.63 19.12 -12.20
C ASN A 123 -13.65 18.68 -13.26
N ASP A 124 -13.58 17.43 -13.72
CA ASP A 124 -14.53 16.85 -14.66
C ASP A 124 -15.82 16.48 -13.90
N PRO A 125 -16.98 17.06 -14.23
CA PRO A 125 -18.24 16.75 -13.54
C PRO A 125 -18.65 15.28 -13.70
N ASP A 126 -18.17 14.60 -14.75
CA ASP A 126 -18.51 13.21 -15.05
C ASP A 126 -17.40 12.24 -14.61
N VAL A 127 -16.46 12.69 -13.76
CA VAL A 127 -15.31 11.89 -13.31
C VAL A 127 -15.75 10.59 -12.61
N GLU A 128 -16.91 10.61 -11.95
CA GLU A 128 -17.47 9.45 -11.25
C GLU A 128 -17.75 8.27 -12.18
N GLU A 129 -18.12 8.52 -13.43
CA GLU A 129 -18.36 7.46 -14.43
C GLU A 129 -17.06 6.72 -14.82
N LYS A 130 -15.91 7.34 -14.58
CA LYS A 130 -14.58 6.77 -14.85
C LYS A 130 -14.03 6.01 -13.65
N PHE A 131 -14.66 6.14 -12.47
CA PHE A 131 -14.20 5.49 -11.26
C PHE A 131 -14.36 3.97 -11.33
N VAL A 132 -13.41 3.30 -10.70
CA VAL A 132 -13.47 1.87 -10.40
C VAL A 132 -13.19 1.78 -8.91
N ILE A 133 -14.13 1.26 -8.13
CA ILE A 133 -13.88 1.05 -6.70
C ILE A 133 -12.78 0.02 -6.52
N MET A 134 -12.05 0.06 -5.40
CA MET A 134 -10.91 -0.84 -5.19
C MET A 134 -11.28 -2.33 -5.40
N PRO A 135 -12.40 -2.85 -4.87
CA PRO A 135 -12.81 -4.22 -5.13
C PRO A 135 -13.01 -4.59 -6.60
N ASP A 136 -13.40 -3.64 -7.47
CA ASP A 136 -13.73 -3.93 -8.88
C ASP A 136 -12.48 -4.13 -9.73
N HIS A 137 -11.32 -3.62 -9.28
CA HIS A 137 -10.04 -3.83 -9.98
C HIS A 137 -9.69 -5.32 -10.15
N CYS A 138 -10.27 -6.20 -9.32
CA CYS A 138 -10.10 -7.65 -9.42
C CYS A 138 -10.67 -8.27 -10.71
N GLN A 139 -11.43 -7.51 -11.52
CA GLN A 139 -11.94 -7.99 -12.81
C GLN A 139 -10.87 -8.01 -13.93
N TRP A 140 -9.68 -7.47 -13.68
CA TRP A 140 -8.58 -7.41 -14.66
C TRP A 140 -7.47 -8.36 -14.29
N GLN A 141 -6.81 -8.95 -15.30
CA GLN A 141 -5.64 -9.80 -15.10
C GLN A 141 -4.44 -8.99 -14.58
N TYR A 142 -4.30 -7.73 -14.99
CA TYR A 142 -3.14 -6.91 -14.65
C TYR A 142 -3.57 -5.61 -13.96
N VAL A 143 -3.02 -5.37 -12.78
CA VAL A 143 -3.33 -4.19 -11.95
C VAL A 143 -2.08 -3.34 -11.78
N LEU A 144 -2.08 -2.14 -12.34
CA LEU A 144 -0.88 -1.29 -12.36
C LEU A 144 -0.83 -0.36 -11.15
N HIS A 145 0.32 -0.34 -10.48
CA HIS A 145 0.62 0.57 -9.38
C HIS A 145 1.41 1.79 -9.88
N THR A 146 1.17 2.95 -9.26
CA THR A 146 2.01 4.14 -9.41
C THR A 146 2.16 4.86 -8.08
N GLU A 147 3.32 5.47 -7.86
CA GLU A 147 3.52 6.38 -6.74
C GLU A 147 2.68 7.66 -6.91
N GLY A 148 2.43 8.34 -5.79
CA GLY A 148 1.67 9.57 -5.74
C GLY A 148 2.57 10.76 -5.50
N ARG A 149 2.11 11.69 -4.67
CA ARG A 149 2.97 12.74 -4.12
C ARG A 149 4.17 12.11 -3.39
N SER A 150 3.91 11.08 -2.59
CA SER A 150 4.90 10.17 -2.01
C SER A 150 4.60 8.73 -2.42
N TYR A 151 4.44 7.82 -1.44
CA TYR A 151 3.86 6.51 -1.67
C TYR A 151 2.42 6.62 -2.22
N SER A 152 1.89 5.49 -2.68
CA SER A 152 0.45 5.38 -2.91
C SER A 152 -0.10 4.21 -2.14
N GLY A 153 -0.99 4.50 -1.20
CA GLY A 153 -1.72 3.49 -0.42
C GLY A 153 -2.56 2.53 -1.26
N ARG A 154 -2.61 2.66 -2.59
CA ARG A 154 -3.26 1.74 -3.54
C ARG A 154 -2.68 0.34 -3.54
N LEU A 155 -1.35 0.18 -3.44
CA LEU A 155 -0.69 -1.09 -3.74
C LEU A 155 -1.26 -2.26 -2.92
N LYS A 156 -1.37 -2.05 -1.61
CA LYS A 156 -1.95 -3.03 -0.67
C LYS A 156 -3.36 -3.49 -1.06
N TYR A 157 -4.17 -2.67 -1.71
CA TYR A 157 -5.50 -3.08 -2.16
C TYR A 157 -5.42 -3.91 -3.43
N LEU A 158 -4.60 -3.52 -4.42
CA LEU A 158 -4.40 -4.30 -5.64
C LEU A 158 -3.85 -5.69 -5.34
N GLN A 159 -2.96 -5.79 -4.34
CA GLN A 159 -2.37 -7.05 -3.89
C GLN A 159 -3.38 -7.99 -3.18
N ASN A 160 -4.62 -7.57 -2.95
CA ASN A 160 -5.70 -8.46 -2.49
C ASN A 160 -6.45 -9.15 -3.64
N CYS A 161 -6.27 -8.73 -4.89
CA CYS A 161 -6.85 -9.40 -6.05
C CYS A 161 -5.96 -10.56 -6.52
N HIS A 162 -6.58 -11.62 -7.04
CA HIS A 162 -5.92 -12.65 -7.84
C HIS A 162 -5.67 -12.10 -9.25
N SER A 163 -4.85 -11.06 -9.29
CA SER A 163 -4.41 -10.34 -10.47
C SER A 163 -2.89 -10.16 -10.35
N VAL A 164 -2.22 -9.90 -11.47
CA VAL A 164 -0.79 -9.65 -11.51
C VAL A 164 -0.52 -8.17 -11.26
N PRO A 165 0.15 -7.81 -10.14
CA PRO A 165 0.56 -6.44 -9.93
C PRO A 165 1.68 -6.07 -10.90
N ILE A 166 1.54 -4.93 -11.58
CA ILE A 166 2.63 -4.31 -12.34
C ILE A 166 3.12 -3.12 -11.53
N ILE A 167 4.39 -3.13 -11.11
CA ILE A 167 4.93 -2.14 -10.18
C ILE A 167 6.18 -1.51 -10.79
N PRO A 168 6.22 -0.18 -10.99
CA PRO A 168 7.42 0.49 -11.44
C PRO A 168 8.50 0.44 -10.36
N GLN A 169 9.75 0.72 -10.75
CA GLN A 169 10.76 1.11 -9.78
C GLN A 169 10.19 2.24 -8.89
N MET A 170 10.29 2.06 -7.57
CA MET A 170 9.73 2.96 -6.56
C MET A 170 10.84 3.78 -5.90
N HIS A 171 10.53 5.02 -5.55
CA HIS A 171 11.38 5.85 -4.70
C HIS A 171 11.00 5.74 -3.21
N TRP A 172 9.75 5.35 -2.93
CA TRP A 172 9.16 5.32 -1.62
C TRP A 172 9.02 3.89 -1.10
N ILE A 173 9.37 3.69 0.18
CA ILE A 173 9.34 2.40 0.85
C ILE A 173 8.17 2.40 1.83
N GLU A 174 7.31 1.38 1.74
CA GLU A 174 6.30 1.05 2.75
C GLU A 174 6.70 -0.25 3.50
N PRO A 175 6.14 -0.53 4.69
CA PRO A 175 6.50 -1.71 5.50
C PRO A 175 6.53 -3.05 4.74
N HIS A 176 5.62 -3.26 3.80
CA HIS A 176 5.43 -4.53 3.09
C HIS A 176 6.26 -4.64 1.78
N HIS A 177 6.89 -3.56 1.31
CA HIS A 177 7.63 -3.54 0.04
C HIS A 177 8.84 -4.49 0.04
N LYS A 178 9.41 -4.81 1.21
CA LYS A 178 10.50 -5.78 1.34
C LYS A 178 10.10 -7.23 1.06
N LEU A 179 8.81 -7.50 0.87
CA LEU A 179 8.27 -8.81 0.51
C LEU A 179 8.01 -8.95 -1.00
N LEU A 180 8.28 -7.90 -1.78
CA LEU A 180 8.22 -7.95 -3.24
C LEU A 180 9.36 -8.82 -3.79
N ILE A 181 9.02 -9.73 -4.69
CA ILE A 181 9.96 -10.64 -5.36
C ILE A 181 9.78 -10.45 -6.86
N ASP A 182 10.85 -10.06 -7.53
CA ASP A 182 10.84 -9.55 -8.91
C ASP A 182 11.36 -10.56 -9.94
N GLN A 183 11.79 -11.74 -9.49
CA GLN A 183 12.40 -12.76 -10.35
C GLN A 183 12.20 -14.18 -9.81
N GLY A 184 12.35 -15.14 -10.72
CA GLY A 184 12.31 -16.57 -10.41
C GLY A 184 10.92 -17.10 -10.03
N PRO A 185 10.84 -18.34 -9.53
CA PRO A 185 9.55 -19.01 -9.34
C PRO A 185 8.63 -18.39 -8.28
N ALA A 186 9.20 -17.61 -7.36
CA ALA A 186 8.47 -16.92 -6.29
C ALA A 186 8.09 -15.47 -6.64
N MET A 187 8.35 -15.04 -7.89
CA MET A 187 7.99 -13.72 -8.39
C MET A 187 6.51 -13.43 -8.13
N ASN A 188 6.21 -12.29 -7.51
CA ASN A 188 4.87 -11.93 -7.04
C ASN A 188 4.37 -10.59 -7.62
N TYR A 189 5.11 -10.02 -8.56
CA TYR A 189 4.71 -8.88 -9.37
C TYR A 189 5.59 -8.78 -10.62
N ILE A 190 5.16 -8.01 -11.61
CA ILE A 190 5.97 -7.65 -12.77
C ILE A 190 6.65 -6.30 -12.50
N PRO A 191 7.99 -6.23 -12.35
CA PRO A 191 8.71 -4.97 -12.24
C PRO A 191 8.71 -4.24 -13.58
N VAL A 192 8.59 -2.92 -13.59
CA VAL A 192 8.79 -2.08 -14.79
C VAL A 192 9.70 -0.89 -14.44
N LYS A 193 10.27 -0.24 -15.45
CA LYS A 193 11.07 0.98 -15.25
C LYS A 193 10.21 2.11 -14.71
N PHE A 194 10.84 3.05 -14.01
CA PHE A 194 10.18 4.22 -13.43
C PHE A 194 9.37 5.02 -14.48
N ASP A 195 9.86 5.10 -15.71
CA ASP A 195 9.27 5.83 -16.84
C ASP A 195 8.31 4.99 -17.70
N PHE A 196 8.08 3.72 -17.34
CA PHE A 196 7.29 2.74 -18.07
C PHE A 196 7.77 2.44 -19.49
N SER A 197 9.03 2.75 -19.84
CA SER A 197 9.55 2.52 -21.20
C SER A 197 9.56 1.05 -21.63
N ASP A 198 9.56 0.11 -20.67
CA ASP A 198 9.51 -1.34 -20.87
C ASP A 198 8.14 -1.97 -20.56
N LEU A 199 7.09 -1.16 -20.31
CA LEU A 199 5.77 -1.68 -19.95
C LEU A 199 5.14 -2.50 -21.08
N GLY A 200 5.19 -1.99 -22.32
CA GLY A 200 4.57 -2.65 -23.46
C GLY A 200 5.13 -4.05 -23.73
N GLU A 201 6.46 -4.17 -23.78
CA GLU A 201 7.16 -5.45 -23.96
C GLU A 201 6.73 -6.48 -22.91
N LYS A 202 6.68 -6.07 -21.64
CA LYS A 202 6.30 -6.96 -20.53
C LYS A 202 4.83 -7.37 -20.59
N VAL A 203 3.93 -6.42 -20.84
CA VAL A 203 2.50 -6.73 -20.93
C VAL A 203 2.23 -7.69 -22.10
N GLU A 204 2.81 -7.43 -23.27
CA GLU A 204 2.66 -8.29 -24.44
C GLU A 204 3.20 -9.70 -24.18
N TYR A 205 4.37 -9.82 -23.53
CA TYR A 205 4.90 -11.12 -23.11
C TYR A 205 3.91 -11.89 -22.22
N TYR A 206 3.41 -11.30 -21.15
CA TYR A 206 2.55 -12.02 -20.20
C TYR A 206 1.13 -12.28 -20.73
N LEU A 207 0.65 -11.49 -21.70
CA LEU A 207 -0.56 -11.82 -22.44
C LEU A 207 -0.40 -13.09 -23.28
N ASP A 208 0.79 -13.33 -23.83
CA ASP A 208 1.12 -14.54 -24.59
C ASP A 208 1.55 -15.73 -23.70
N HIS A 209 1.84 -15.49 -22.42
CA HIS A 209 2.26 -16.50 -21.42
C HIS A 209 1.34 -16.47 -20.17
N PRO A 210 0.04 -16.81 -20.32
CA PRO A 210 -0.95 -16.65 -19.26
C PRO A 210 -0.72 -17.57 -18.05
N ASP A 211 -0.07 -18.71 -18.23
CA ASP A 211 0.31 -19.63 -17.14
C ASP A 211 1.40 -19.03 -16.24
N GLU A 212 2.38 -18.32 -16.82
CA GLU A 212 3.35 -17.56 -16.05
C GLU A 212 2.70 -16.40 -15.30
N ALA A 213 1.77 -15.69 -15.95
CA ALA A 213 1.03 -14.60 -15.35
C ALA A 213 0.17 -15.07 -14.16
N GLU A 214 -0.57 -16.17 -14.32
CA GLU A 214 -1.40 -16.75 -13.25
C GLU A 214 -0.55 -17.16 -12.05
N ARG A 215 0.62 -17.77 -12.28
CA ARG A 215 1.56 -18.10 -11.19
C ARG A 215 2.02 -16.86 -10.41
N ILE A 216 2.26 -15.73 -11.08
CA ILE A 216 2.61 -14.48 -10.39
C ILE A 216 1.42 -13.98 -9.57
N ALA A 217 0.20 -14.08 -10.09
CA ALA A 217 -1.02 -13.74 -9.36
C ALA A 217 -1.24 -14.64 -8.13
N ASP A 218 -0.96 -15.94 -8.25
CA ASP A 218 -0.98 -16.91 -7.14
C ASP A 218 0.02 -16.52 -6.04
N ASN A 219 1.27 -16.27 -6.44
CA ASN A 219 2.32 -15.84 -5.52
C ASN A 219 1.96 -14.52 -4.82
N ASN A 220 1.37 -13.57 -5.55
CA ASN A 220 0.89 -12.31 -5.01
C ASN A 220 -0.13 -12.54 -3.89
N VAL A 221 -1.20 -13.31 -4.16
CA VAL A 221 -2.25 -13.50 -3.14
C VAL A 221 -1.77 -14.34 -1.96
N ALA A 222 -0.94 -15.37 -2.20
CA ALA A 222 -0.36 -16.19 -1.15
C ALA A 222 0.56 -15.37 -0.22
N MET A 223 1.35 -14.46 -0.79
CA MET A 223 2.23 -13.57 -0.02
C MET A 223 1.44 -12.49 0.71
N PHE A 224 0.56 -11.78 0.01
CA PHE A 224 -0.03 -10.55 0.51
C PHE A 224 -1.43 -10.77 1.07
N ARG A 225 -2.42 -11.08 0.23
CA ARG A 225 -3.83 -11.27 0.63
C ARG A 225 -3.97 -12.25 1.80
N ASP A 226 -3.31 -13.39 1.72
CA ASP A 226 -3.54 -14.54 2.61
C ASP A 226 -2.60 -14.55 3.83
N LYS A 227 -1.56 -13.71 3.82
CA LYS A 227 -0.55 -13.69 4.87
C LYS A 227 -0.25 -12.28 5.37
N TYR A 228 0.52 -11.48 4.64
CA TYR A 228 1.14 -10.26 5.20
C TYR A 228 0.26 -9.01 5.19
N LEU A 229 -0.84 -8.99 4.43
CA LEU A 229 -1.81 -7.89 4.43
C LEU A 229 -3.08 -8.21 5.23
N THR A 230 -3.09 -9.31 6.00
CA THR A 230 -4.24 -9.63 6.87
C THR A 230 -4.32 -8.65 8.06
N PRO A 231 -5.53 -8.40 8.62
CA PRO A 231 -5.69 -7.66 9.87
C PRO A 231 -4.81 -8.17 11.02
N ALA A 232 -4.62 -9.48 11.08
CA ALA A 232 -3.79 -10.14 12.07
C ALA A 232 -2.29 -9.86 11.83
N ALA A 233 -1.81 -9.92 10.59
CA ALA A 233 -0.44 -9.53 10.25
C ALA A 233 -0.16 -8.06 10.53
N GLN A 234 -1.13 -7.17 10.26
CA GLN A 234 -1.01 -5.76 10.62
C GLN A 234 -0.93 -5.56 12.13
N ALA A 235 -1.77 -6.25 12.91
CA ALA A 235 -1.67 -6.24 14.37
C ALA A 235 -0.32 -6.79 14.86
N CYS A 236 0.19 -7.84 14.21
CA CYS A 236 1.50 -8.43 14.51
C CYS A 236 2.64 -7.42 14.25
N TYR A 237 2.62 -6.74 13.10
CA TYR A 237 3.61 -5.71 12.75
C TYR A 237 3.63 -4.59 13.80
N TRP A 238 2.47 -4.03 14.15
CA TRP A 238 2.36 -3.00 15.19
C TRP A 238 2.95 -3.46 16.53
N ARG A 239 2.61 -4.67 16.98
CA ARG A 239 3.15 -5.22 18.24
C ARG A 239 4.66 -5.46 18.19
N LYS A 240 5.20 -5.84 17.02
CA LYS A 240 6.64 -5.98 16.82
C LYS A 240 7.32 -4.61 16.84
N LEU A 241 6.74 -3.62 16.16
CA LEU A 241 7.19 -2.24 16.15
C LEU A 241 7.27 -1.67 17.57
N PHE A 242 6.24 -1.86 18.42
CA PHE A 242 6.25 -1.39 19.81
C PHE A 242 7.42 -1.97 20.62
N ARG A 243 7.68 -3.27 20.48
CA ARG A 243 8.77 -3.95 21.20
C ARG A 243 10.13 -3.50 20.70
N MET A 244 10.32 -3.46 19.39
CA MET A 244 11.58 -3.00 18.80
C MET A 244 11.87 -1.55 19.14
N TRP A 245 10.84 -0.70 19.19
CA TRP A 245 11.00 0.67 19.62
C TRP A 245 11.41 0.77 21.08
N ARG A 246 10.75 0.00 21.98
CA ARG A 246 11.13 -0.05 23.39
C ARG A 246 12.61 -0.40 23.57
N ASP A 247 13.17 -1.27 22.74
CA ASP A 247 14.57 -1.69 22.85
C ASP A 247 15.58 -0.57 22.49
N VAL A 248 15.15 0.46 21.75
CA VAL A 248 16.02 1.54 21.26
C VAL A 248 15.60 2.94 21.73
N SER A 249 14.46 3.05 22.43
CA SER A 249 13.95 4.30 23.00
C SER A 249 14.18 4.38 24.51
N PHE A 250 13.97 5.57 25.08
CA PHE A 250 13.91 5.73 26.53
C PHE A 250 12.68 5.04 27.13
N GLU A 251 12.72 4.74 28.44
CA GLU A 251 11.53 4.35 29.21
C GLU A 251 10.74 5.62 29.57
N PRO A 252 9.47 5.74 29.16
CA PRO A 252 8.71 6.96 29.40
C PRO A 252 8.21 7.06 30.84
N GLU A 253 8.24 8.28 31.39
CA GLU A 253 7.53 8.61 32.63
C GLU A 253 6.03 8.79 32.34
N LEU A 254 5.18 8.02 33.01
CA LEU A 254 3.73 8.01 32.77
C LEU A 254 2.96 9.06 33.58
N SER A 255 3.56 9.63 34.61
CA SER A 255 2.95 10.59 35.52
C SER A 255 3.85 11.80 35.74
N GLU A 256 3.23 12.97 35.82
CA GLU A 256 3.83 14.18 36.39
C GLU A 256 3.87 14.10 37.93
N ASP A 257 4.29 15.19 38.57
CA ASP A 257 4.24 15.34 40.02
C ASP A 257 2.84 15.02 40.59
N TYR A 258 2.82 14.39 41.76
CA TYR A 258 1.60 14.05 42.51
C TYR A 258 0.67 13.03 41.80
N GLY A 259 1.17 12.23 40.85
CA GLY A 259 0.44 11.11 40.26
C GLY A 259 -0.57 11.51 39.17
N LYS A 260 -0.52 12.75 38.69
CA LYS A 260 -1.29 13.20 37.53
C LYS A 260 -0.72 12.53 36.26
N PRO A 261 -1.54 11.96 35.37
CA PRO A 261 -1.06 11.39 34.10
C PRO A 261 -0.31 12.44 33.26
N ARG A 262 0.81 12.05 32.66
CA ARG A 262 1.54 12.89 31.69
C ARG A 262 0.84 12.81 30.34
N GLY A 263 0.33 13.94 29.85
CA GLY A 263 -0.46 14.02 28.63
C GLY A 263 -1.97 13.82 28.86
N ILE A 264 -2.73 13.72 27.76
CA ILE A 264 -4.19 13.56 27.78
C ILE A 264 -4.53 12.18 27.22
N PRO A 265 -5.31 11.34 27.93
CA PRO A 265 -5.75 10.05 27.42
C PRO A 265 -6.51 10.19 26.10
N PHE A 266 -6.29 9.26 25.17
CA PHE A 266 -6.97 9.27 23.86
C PHE A 266 -8.49 9.24 24.00
N GLU A 267 -9.00 8.53 25.00
CA GLU A 267 -10.42 8.41 25.35
C GLU A 267 -11.07 9.75 25.74
N THR A 268 -10.27 10.78 26.04
CA THR A 268 -10.79 12.13 26.33
C THR A 268 -11.07 12.92 25.05
N TYR A 269 -10.49 12.51 23.91
CA TYR A 269 -10.67 13.16 22.61
C TYR A 269 -11.65 12.44 21.67
N ALA A 270 -11.87 11.14 21.87
CA ALA A 270 -12.59 10.26 20.96
C ALA A 270 -14.11 10.25 21.16
#